data_AF-A0A9X1VW16-F1
#
_entry.id   AF-A0A9X1VW16-F1
#
_cell.length_a   1.000
_cell.length_b   1.000
_cell.length_c   1.000
_cell.angle_alpha   90.00
_cell.angle_beta   90.00
_cell.angle_gamma   90.00
#
_symmetry.space_group_name_H-M   'P 1'
#
loop_
_entity.id
_entity.type
_entity.pdbx_description
1 polymer ?
#
loop_
_entity_poly.entity_id
_entity_poly.type
_entity_poly.pdbx_seq_one_letter_code
_entity_poly.pdbx_strand_id
1 'polypeptide(L)'
;MRYALLIPVLAAFFTAGSHSQDRIYRCGNEYTNNAAEAQSRGCKVVEGGNVTVVQGTRVPAGQVRVAAAPAAAGPRVDSADQRARDSEARAILEAELKKAEARQAELLKEYNDGEPEKQGAEGRNYQKYLDRVAELKASIARNESDIAGIKRELGRVPASK
;
A
#
# COMPACT_ATOMS: atom_id res chain seq x y z
N MET A 1 -27.27 -8.76 66.66
CA MET A 1 -26.48 -9.76 67.41
C MET A 1 -26.00 -10.80 66.38
N ARG A 2 -24.94 -10.55 65.60
CA ARG A 2 -23.50 -10.53 65.94
C ARG A 2 -22.91 -11.95 65.87
N TYR A 3 -22.56 -12.39 64.66
CA TYR A 3 -21.51 -13.40 64.46
C TYR A 3 -20.27 -12.69 63.92
N ALA A 4 -19.16 -12.96 64.58
CA ALA A 4 -17.92 -12.23 64.54
C ALA A 4 -17.07 -12.52 63.30
N LEU A 5 -16.23 -11.53 62.99
CA LEU A 5 -15.15 -11.48 62.00
C LEU A 5 -14.06 -12.57 62.18
N LEU A 6 -13.40 -12.91 61.05
CA LEU A 6 -11.94 -13.15 60.79
C LEU A 6 -11.72 -14.36 59.84
N ILE A 7 -11.58 -14.20 58.50
CA ILE A 7 -10.33 -14.02 57.68
C ILE A 7 -9.38 -15.26 57.77
N PRO A 8 -8.97 -15.94 56.67
CA PRO A 8 -8.15 -15.33 55.61
C PRO A 8 -8.36 -15.76 54.14
N VAL A 9 -8.02 -14.83 53.24
CA VAL A 9 -7.19 -15.02 52.04
C VAL A 9 -7.33 -16.36 51.32
N LEU A 10 -8.11 -16.41 50.24
CA LEU A 10 -7.92 -17.43 49.21
C LEU A 10 -7.95 -16.82 47.81
N ALA A 11 -6.72 -16.63 47.31
CA ALA A 11 -6.31 -16.76 45.92
C ALA A 11 -7.08 -15.93 44.88
N ALA A 12 -6.50 -14.76 44.60
CA ALA A 12 -6.52 -14.15 43.28
C ALA A 12 -6.20 -15.21 42.19
N PHE A 13 -7.21 -15.65 41.45
CA PHE A 13 -7.01 -16.21 40.13
C PHE A 13 -6.73 -15.06 39.16
N PHE A 14 -5.54 -14.47 39.29
CA PHE A 14 -4.89 -13.83 38.16
C PHE A 14 -4.55 -14.96 37.19
N THR A 15 -5.39 -15.15 36.17
CA THR A 15 -5.00 -15.91 34.99
C THR A 15 -3.76 -15.22 34.43
N ALA A 16 -2.60 -15.82 34.65
CA ALA A 16 -1.36 -15.42 34.04
C ALA A 16 -1.59 -15.36 32.52
N GLY A 17 -1.42 -14.17 31.94
CA GLY A 17 -1.32 -14.03 30.51
C GLY A 17 -0.21 -14.93 30.02
N SER A 18 -0.54 -15.86 29.12
CA SER A 18 0.46 -16.61 28.37
C SER A 18 1.17 -15.62 27.45
N HIS A 19 2.22 -14.98 27.95
CA HIS A 19 3.20 -14.30 27.11
C HIS A 19 4.01 -15.39 26.40
N SER A 20 3.50 -15.82 25.24
CA SER A 20 4.30 -16.52 24.24
C SER A 20 5.39 -15.56 23.76
N GLN A 21 6.53 -15.51 24.45
CA GLN A 21 7.73 -14.90 23.90
C GLN A 21 8.19 -15.78 22.73
N ASP A 22 7.96 -15.34 21.50
CA ASP A 22 8.51 -16.01 20.32
C ASP A 22 10.03 -16.10 20.49
N ARG A 23 10.55 -17.33 20.57
CA ARG A 23 11.97 -17.59 20.76
C ARG A 23 12.72 -17.23 19.48
N ILE A 24 13.77 -16.43 19.63
CA ILE A 24 14.62 -16.00 18.51
C ILE A 24 15.84 -16.91 18.47
N TYR A 25 16.20 -17.38 17.27
CA TYR A 25 17.35 -18.24 17.05
C TYR A 25 18.37 -17.52 16.19
N ARG A 26 19.66 -17.64 16.54
CA ARG A 26 20.78 -17.08 15.77
C ARG A 26 21.58 -18.17 15.08
N CYS A 27 21.63 -18.08 13.76
CA CYS A 27 22.34 -18.97 12.85
C CYS A 27 23.56 -18.22 12.29
N GLY A 28 24.63 -18.07 13.09
CA GLY A 28 25.79 -17.24 12.70
C GLY A 28 25.46 -15.74 12.72
N ASN A 29 25.13 -15.14 11.58
CA ASN A 29 24.76 -13.71 11.45
C ASN A 29 23.26 -13.47 11.21
N GLU A 30 22.48 -14.53 10.98
CA GLU A 30 21.05 -14.44 10.66
C GLU A 30 20.19 -14.75 11.90
N TYR A 31 19.07 -14.03 12.05
CA TYR A 31 18.08 -14.24 13.11
C TYR A 31 16.78 -14.77 12.51
N THR A 32 16.23 -15.83 13.08
CA THR A 32 14.95 -16.42 12.67
C THR A 32 14.02 -16.64 13.86
N ASN A 33 12.72 -16.51 13.62
CA ASN A 33 11.66 -16.82 14.57
C ASN A 33 11.07 -18.22 14.33
N ASN A 34 11.55 -18.95 13.32
CA ASN A 34 11.06 -20.28 12.99
C ASN A 34 11.88 -21.37 13.70
N ALA A 35 11.25 -22.06 14.66
CA ALA A 35 11.89 -23.10 15.45
C ALA A 35 12.32 -24.33 14.62
N ALA A 36 11.58 -24.69 13.57
CA ALA A 36 11.91 -25.85 12.74
C ALA A 36 13.16 -25.59 11.88
N GLU A 37 13.24 -24.40 11.28
CA GLU A 37 14.40 -23.95 10.52
C GLU A 37 15.65 -23.84 11.41
N ALA A 38 15.49 -23.27 12.61
CA ALA A 38 16.54 -23.15 13.59
C ALA A 38 17.14 -24.49 14.03
N GLN A 39 16.31 -25.52 14.24
CA GLN A 39 16.79 -26.86 14.60
C GLN A 39 17.57 -27.51 13.46
N SER A 40 17.08 -27.39 12.22
CA SER A 40 17.74 -27.96 11.04
C SER A 40 19.12 -27.34 10.75
N ARG A 41 19.31 -26.07 11.13
CA ARG A 41 20.54 -25.31 10.92
C ARG A 41 21.43 -25.22 12.16
N GLY A 42 21.08 -25.93 13.25
CA GLY A 42 21.88 -25.97 14.48
C GLY A 42 22.01 -24.61 15.18
N CYS A 43 20.98 -23.76 15.09
CA CYS A 43 21.03 -22.38 15.57
C CYS A 43 20.87 -22.30 17.10
N LYS A 44 21.53 -21.30 17.72
CA LYS A 44 21.47 -21.09 19.18
C LYS A 44 20.31 -20.18 19.55
N VAL A 45 19.61 -20.49 20.65
CA VAL A 45 18.55 -19.63 21.19
C VAL A 45 19.19 -18.35 21.72
N VAL A 46 18.67 -17.20 21.31
CA VAL A 46 19.08 -15.90 21.82
C VAL A 46 18.05 -15.47 22.86
N GLU A 47 18.39 -15.69 24.12
CA GLU A 47 17.58 -15.26 25.27
C GLU A 47 18.12 -13.93 25.79
N GLY A 48 17.30 -12.87 25.71
CA GLY A 48 17.46 -11.68 26.56
C GLY A 48 18.55 -10.65 26.19
N GLY A 49 18.70 -10.24 24.93
CA GLY A 49 19.58 -9.11 24.60
C GLY A 49 19.14 -8.30 23.39
N ASN A 50 18.75 -7.03 23.59
CA ASN A 50 18.56 -5.95 22.59
C ASN A 50 17.95 -6.31 21.21
N VAL A 51 17.05 -7.29 21.12
CA VAL A 51 16.29 -7.56 19.90
C VAL A 51 14.85 -7.14 20.11
N THR A 52 14.46 -6.00 19.53
CA THR A 52 13.08 -5.52 19.54
C THR A 52 12.30 -6.23 18.44
N VAL A 53 11.39 -7.13 18.82
CA VAL A 53 10.50 -7.80 17.87
C VAL A 53 9.35 -6.87 17.52
N VAL A 54 9.41 -6.25 16.34
CA VAL A 54 8.23 -5.56 15.76
C VAL A 54 7.33 -6.64 15.19
N GLN A 55 6.19 -6.87 15.84
CA GLN A 55 5.23 -7.87 15.40
C GLN A 55 4.59 -7.41 14.09
N GLY A 56 5.03 -7.98 12.97
CA GLY A 56 4.36 -7.80 11.69
C GLY A 56 2.95 -8.39 11.72
N THR A 57 2.02 -7.80 10.99
CA THR A 57 0.70 -8.36 10.72
C THR A 57 0.88 -9.72 10.04
N ARG A 58 0.71 -10.82 10.80
CA ARG A 58 0.76 -12.18 10.27
C ARG A 58 -0.40 -12.34 9.28
N VAL A 59 -0.11 -12.21 7.99
CA VAL A 59 -0.98 -12.74 6.93
C VAL A 59 -0.83 -14.27 6.95
N PRO A 60 -1.87 -15.03 7.31
CA PRO A 60 -1.77 -16.48 7.33
C PRO A 60 -1.44 -16.97 5.93
N ALA A 61 -0.28 -17.64 5.76
CA ALA A 61 0.04 -18.40 4.56
C ALA A 61 -0.82 -19.68 4.54
N GLY A 62 -2.13 -19.49 4.32
CA GLY A 62 -3.06 -20.58 4.08
C GLY A 62 -2.94 -21.04 2.64
N GLN A 63 -2.77 -22.35 2.44
CA GLN A 63 -3.10 -22.97 1.16
C GLN A 63 -4.52 -22.52 0.79
N VAL A 64 -4.71 -22.04 -0.45
CA VAL A 64 -6.00 -21.60 -0.97
C VAL A 64 -6.97 -22.78 -0.96
N ARG A 65 -7.67 -22.95 0.16
CA ARG A 65 -8.89 -23.73 0.27
C ARG A 65 -9.98 -22.71 0.43
N VAL A 66 -10.83 -22.60 -0.59
CA VAL A 66 -12.06 -21.80 -0.53
C VAL A 66 -12.99 -22.50 0.46
N ALA A 67 -12.78 -22.22 1.75
CA ALA A 67 -13.69 -22.55 2.82
C ALA A 67 -14.31 -21.22 3.25
N ALA A 68 -15.62 -21.09 3.00
CA ALA A 68 -16.42 -19.97 3.47
C ALA A 68 -16.51 -20.01 5.00
N ALA A 69 -15.50 -19.49 5.69
CA ALA A 69 -15.59 -19.13 7.10
C ALA A 69 -16.14 -17.70 7.17
N PRO A 70 -17.08 -17.38 8.09
CA PRO A 70 -17.59 -16.03 8.22
C PRO A 70 -16.44 -15.14 8.64
N ALA A 71 -16.03 -14.23 7.76
CA ALA A 71 -15.01 -13.24 8.06
C ALA A 71 -15.43 -12.54 9.36
N ALA A 72 -14.60 -12.67 10.40
CA ALA A 72 -14.74 -11.85 11.59
C ALA A 72 -14.67 -10.42 11.11
N ALA A 73 -15.81 -9.74 11.19
CA ALA A 73 -15.98 -8.38 10.75
C ALA A 73 -15.06 -7.48 11.56
N GLY A 74 -13.91 -7.13 10.98
CA GLY A 74 -13.39 -5.78 11.18
C GLY A 74 -14.53 -4.77 10.90
N PRO A 75 -14.47 -3.55 11.44
CA PRO A 75 -15.56 -2.57 11.34
C PRO A 75 -16.10 -2.55 9.91
N ARG A 76 -17.30 -3.12 9.70
CA ARG A 76 -17.91 -3.16 8.37
C ARG A 76 -18.19 -1.71 8.03
N VAL A 77 -17.45 -1.18 7.07
CA VAL A 77 -17.78 0.11 6.46
C VAL A 77 -19.22 -0.01 5.98
N ASP A 78 -20.07 0.93 6.39
CA ASP A 78 -21.46 0.90 5.98
C ASP A 78 -21.56 0.94 4.44
N SER A 79 -22.57 0.27 3.88
CA SER A 79 -22.73 0.22 2.43
C SER A 79 -22.88 1.61 1.81
N ALA A 80 -23.48 2.57 2.53
CA ALA A 80 -23.60 3.96 2.10
C ALA A 80 -22.24 4.66 2.12
N ASP A 81 -21.44 4.46 3.17
CA ASP A 81 -20.09 5.02 3.28
C ASP A 81 -19.17 4.48 2.18
N GLN A 82 -19.28 3.19 1.84
CA GLN A 82 -18.49 2.59 0.76
C GLN A 82 -18.88 3.19 -0.60
N ARG A 83 -20.18 3.32 -0.89
CA ARG A 83 -20.65 3.95 -2.14
C ARG A 83 -20.23 5.42 -2.24
N ALA A 84 -20.25 6.16 -1.13
CA ALA A 84 -19.80 7.55 -1.10
C ALA A 84 -18.31 7.68 -1.40
N ARG A 85 -17.48 6.77 -0.86
CA ARG A 85 -16.04 6.74 -1.18
C ARG A 85 -15.77 6.35 -2.62
N ASP A 86 -16.51 5.38 -3.15
CA ASP A 86 -16.37 4.94 -4.54
C ASP A 86 -16.78 6.06 -5.52
N SER A 87 -17.85 6.82 -5.21
CA SER A 87 -18.28 7.96 -6.03
C SER A 87 -17.30 9.13 -5.97
N GLU A 88 -16.74 9.42 -4.79
CA GLU A 88 -15.69 10.42 -4.63
C GLU A 88 -14.41 10.03 -5.38
N ALA A 89 -13.96 8.78 -5.24
CA ALA A 89 -12.79 8.27 -5.96
C ALA A 89 -12.97 8.37 -7.48
N ARG A 90 -14.18 8.04 -7.97
CA ARG A 90 -14.53 8.21 -9.38
C ARG A 90 -14.48 9.67 -9.82
N ALA A 91 -15.08 10.57 -9.04
CA ALA A 91 -15.11 12.00 -9.35
C ALA A 91 -13.69 12.60 -9.42
N ILE A 92 -12.79 12.17 -8.53
CA ILE A 92 -11.37 12.56 -8.55
C ILE A 92 -10.70 12.06 -9.83
N LEU A 93 -10.87 10.79 -10.18
CA LEU A 93 -10.28 10.22 -11.40
C LEU A 93 -10.83 10.88 -12.68
N GLU A 94 -12.11 11.24 -12.71
CA GLU A 94 -12.70 11.98 -13.84
C GLU A 94 -12.14 13.41 -13.94
N ALA A 95 -11.90 14.08 -12.82
CA ALA A 95 -11.26 15.40 -12.79
C ALA A 95 -9.79 15.34 -13.24
N GLU A 96 -9.04 14.33 -12.77
CA GLU A 96 -7.66 14.04 -13.20
C GLU A 96 -7.61 13.76 -14.70
N LEU A 97 -8.53 12.92 -15.21
CA LEU A 97 -8.66 12.62 -16.63
C LEU A 97 -8.84 13.90 -17.45
N LYS A 98 -9.79 14.75 -17.07
CA LYS A 98 -10.07 16.01 -17.77
C LYS A 98 -8.85 16.93 -17.79
N LYS A 99 -8.12 17.00 -16.69
CA LYS A 99 -6.88 17.79 -16.59
C LYS A 99 -5.78 17.23 -17.49
N ALA A 100 -5.61 15.90 -17.53
CA ALA A 100 -4.63 15.25 -18.39
C ALA A 100 -4.97 15.42 -19.88
N GLU A 101 -6.25 15.30 -20.25
CA GLU A 101 -6.73 15.53 -21.62
C GLU A 101 -6.57 17.00 -22.04
N ALA A 102 -6.81 17.97 -21.15
CA ALA A 102 -6.54 19.38 -21.41
C ALA A 102 -5.04 19.64 -21.67
N ARG A 103 -4.16 19.09 -20.82
CA ARG A 103 -2.71 19.17 -21.03
C ARG A 103 -2.28 18.50 -22.34
N GLN A 104 -2.90 17.37 -22.72
CA GLN A 104 -2.63 16.71 -23.99
C GLN A 104 -2.94 17.64 -25.16
N ALA A 105 -4.09 18.30 -25.13
CA ALA A 105 -4.50 19.24 -26.18
C ALA A 105 -3.53 20.43 -26.28
N GLU A 106 -3.06 20.96 -25.15
CA GLU A 106 -2.05 22.02 -25.11
C GLU A 106 -0.71 21.56 -25.72
N LEU A 107 -0.21 20.38 -25.32
CA LEU A 107 1.03 19.81 -25.84
C LEU A 107 0.96 19.51 -27.33
N LEU A 108 -0.16 18.95 -27.81
CA LEU A 108 -0.38 18.71 -29.24
C LEU A 108 -0.42 20.01 -30.03
N LYS A 109 -1.07 21.05 -29.48
CA LYS A 109 -1.11 22.38 -30.09
C LYS A 109 0.29 23.01 -30.17
N GLU A 110 1.10 22.88 -29.12
CA GLU A 110 2.48 23.37 -29.14
C GLU A 110 3.35 22.56 -30.10
N TYR A 111 3.18 21.24 -30.15
CA TYR A 111 3.91 20.35 -31.04
C TYR A 111 3.63 20.62 -32.51
N ASN A 112 2.42 21.09 -32.85
CA ASN A 112 2.04 21.58 -34.19
C ASN A 112 2.49 20.63 -35.30
N ASP A 113 2.02 19.39 -35.26
CA ASP A 113 2.36 18.30 -36.20
C ASP A 113 3.86 18.00 -36.35
N GLY A 114 4.67 18.37 -35.36
CA GLY A 114 6.13 18.17 -35.34
C GLY A 114 6.92 19.38 -35.80
N GLU A 115 6.24 20.47 -36.13
CA GLU A 115 6.83 21.76 -36.45
C GLU A 115 6.39 22.81 -35.41
N PRO A 116 6.81 22.68 -34.13
CA PRO A 116 6.54 23.71 -33.14
C PRO A 116 7.14 25.04 -33.59
N GLU A 117 6.46 26.15 -33.28
CA GLU A 117 6.97 27.48 -33.63
C GLU A 117 8.34 27.72 -32.98
N LYS A 118 9.30 28.27 -33.73
CA LYS A 118 10.64 28.57 -33.23
C LYS A 118 10.58 29.72 -32.24
N GLN A 119 11.12 29.51 -31.04
CA GLN A 119 11.10 30.50 -29.97
C GLN A 119 12.46 31.20 -29.84
N GLY A 120 12.47 32.53 -29.95
CA GLY A 120 13.61 33.38 -29.62
C GLY A 120 14.95 32.97 -30.27
N ALA A 121 15.90 32.52 -29.43
CA ALA A 121 17.26 32.18 -29.84
C ALA A 121 17.39 30.85 -30.64
N GLU A 122 16.31 30.08 -30.77
CA GLU A 122 16.29 28.82 -31.54
C GLU A 122 16.57 29.01 -33.03
N GLY A 123 16.33 30.22 -33.57
CA GLY A 123 16.74 30.57 -34.93
C GLY A 123 18.27 30.60 -35.13
N ARG A 124 19.04 30.78 -34.06
CA ARG A 124 20.52 30.83 -34.09
C ARG A 124 21.16 29.50 -33.72
N ASN A 125 20.46 28.65 -32.95
CA ASN A 125 20.93 27.33 -32.56
C ASN A 125 19.84 26.29 -32.86
N TYR A 126 19.98 25.63 -34.01
CA TYR A 126 19.03 24.62 -34.47
C TYR A 126 19.03 23.36 -33.60
N GLN A 127 20.13 23.02 -32.92
CA GLN A 127 20.15 21.86 -32.02
C GLN A 127 19.16 22.03 -30.86
N LYS A 128 19.07 23.22 -30.28
CA LYS A 128 18.10 23.51 -29.20
C LYS A 128 16.65 23.31 -29.65
N TYR A 129 16.36 23.64 -30.91
CA TYR A 129 15.04 23.40 -31.49
C TYR A 129 14.74 21.90 -31.57
N LEU A 130 15.68 21.09 -32.08
CA LEU A 130 15.54 19.64 -32.17
C LEU A 130 15.35 19.01 -30.78
N ASP A 131 16.13 19.44 -29.80
CA ASP A 131 16.04 18.95 -28.43
C ASP A 131 14.66 19.27 -27.82
N ARG A 132 14.12 20.48 -28.06
CA ARG A 132 12.78 20.85 -27.59
C ARG A 132 11.68 20.04 -28.29
N VAL A 133 11.79 19.83 -29.60
CA VAL A 133 10.83 19.00 -30.36
C VAL A 133 10.83 17.58 -29.81
N ALA A 134 12.01 17.03 -29.50
CA ALA A 134 12.14 15.71 -28.90
C ALA A 134 11.53 15.67 -27.49
N GLU A 135 11.74 16.69 -26.66
CA GLU A 135 11.16 16.79 -25.32
C GLU A 135 9.64 16.96 -25.35
N LEU A 136 9.10 17.75 -26.28
CA LEU A 136 7.66 17.88 -26.51
C LEU A 136 7.04 16.53 -26.86
N LYS A 137 7.66 15.80 -27.80
CA LYS A 137 7.22 14.46 -28.19
C LYS A 137 7.27 13.47 -27.02
N ALA A 138 8.34 13.52 -26.21
CA ALA A 138 8.45 12.69 -25.01
C ALA A 138 7.37 13.04 -23.97
N SER A 139 7.06 14.33 -23.80
CA SER A 139 6.02 14.81 -22.89
C SER A 139 4.62 14.36 -23.34
N ILE A 140 4.32 14.43 -24.63
CA ILE A 140 3.10 13.90 -25.23
C ILE A 140 2.96 12.40 -24.92
N ALA A 141 4.00 11.60 -25.20
CA ALA A 141 3.96 10.16 -24.97
C ALA A 141 3.76 9.79 -23.48
N ARG A 142 4.38 10.54 -22.55
CA ARG A 142 4.16 10.34 -21.11
C ARG A 142 2.71 10.65 -20.71
N ASN A 143 2.18 11.78 -21.16
CA ASN A 143 0.82 12.20 -20.84
C ASN A 143 -0.24 11.25 -21.46
N GLU A 144 0.02 10.70 -22.65
CA GLU A 144 -0.81 9.63 -23.23
C GLU A 144 -0.83 8.36 -22.36
N SER A 145 0.32 7.96 -21.82
CA SER A 145 0.40 6.84 -20.88
C SER A 145 -0.38 7.11 -19.59
N ASP A 146 -0.32 8.34 -19.07
CA ASP A 146 -1.07 8.75 -17.88
C ASP A 146 -2.59 8.70 -18.13
N ILE A 147 -3.06 9.24 -19.27
CA ILE A 147 -4.47 9.16 -19.69
C ILE A 147 -4.91 7.70 -19.80
N ALA A 148 -4.11 6.84 -20.43
CA ALA A 148 -4.43 5.42 -20.54
C ALA A 148 -4.47 4.74 -19.16
N GLY A 149 -3.59 5.12 -18.24
CA GLY A 149 -3.61 4.69 -16.85
C GLY A 149 -4.89 5.06 -16.13
N ILE A 150 -5.25 6.34 -16.14
CA ILE A 150 -6.45 6.85 -15.48
C ILE A 150 -7.71 6.20 -16.06
N LYS A 151 -7.79 6.00 -17.39
CA LYS A 151 -8.91 5.27 -18.03
C LYS A 151 -9.04 3.83 -17.54
N ARG A 152 -7.92 3.14 -17.29
CA ARG A 152 -7.95 1.78 -16.71
C ARG A 152 -8.46 1.80 -15.27
N GLU A 153 -8.02 2.76 -14.45
CA GLU A 153 -8.48 2.87 -13.06
C GLU A 153 -9.97 3.24 -13.00
N LEU A 154 -10.45 4.15 -13.85
CA LEU A 154 -11.88 4.44 -14.00
C LEU A 154 -12.71 3.21 -14.36
N GLY A 155 -12.16 2.30 -15.17
CA GLY A 155 -12.81 1.03 -15.50
C GLY A 155 -12.84 0.02 -14.35
N ARG A 156 -11.95 0.15 -13.36
CA ARG A 156 -11.94 -0.70 -12.15
C ARG A 156 -12.90 -0.21 -11.07
N VAL A 157 -13.11 1.11 -10.97
CA VAL A 157 -14.07 1.66 -10.00
C VAL A 157 -15.49 1.29 -10.45
N PRO A 158 -16.28 0.59 -9.61
CA PRO A 158 -17.62 0.18 -9.98
C PRO A 158 -18.47 1.40 -10.33
N ALA A 159 -19.26 1.31 -11.39
CA ALA A 159 -20.27 2.32 -11.67
C ALA A 159 -21.27 2.33 -10.50
N SER A 160 -21.47 3.50 -9.89
CA SER A 160 -22.54 3.67 -8.89
C SER A 160 -23.86 3.28 -9.56
N LYS A 161 -24.44 2.18 -9.10
CA LYS A 161 -25.69 1.63 -9.62
C LYS A 161 -26.88 2.20 -8.87
#